data_AF-A0A7X7FBD9-F1
#
_entry.id   AF-A0A7X7FBD9-F1
#
_cell.length_a   1.000
_cell.length_b   1.000
_cell.length_c   1.000
_cell.angle_alpha   90.00
_cell.angle_beta   90.00
_cell.angle_gamma   90.00
#
_symmetry.space_group_name_H-M   'P 1'
#
loop_
_entity.id
_entity.type
_entity.pdbx_description
1 polymer ?
#
loop_
_entity_poly.entity_id
_entity_poly.type
_entity_poly.pdbx_seq_one_letter_code
_entity_poly.pdbx_strand_id
1 'polypeptide(L)'
;MNKTGWIVFISFFLMFRCVLAAQEGEGARIVKVGVYQNPPKCFVDKSGEPAGVFIDLIRAVADKEGWALEFVRGSWMEGLRRVQSGEIDLMPDVAHTPLREDLYAFHAEPVLSDWFQIYVRDGADVKSITDLENRRVAVLENSVQFDTFTRMVKEGGFACEIVPFPNYDLAFAMVEDGSVDAVIVNRFYGRMRSRENPGLEETGIIFHPTRLHFVGTRGGDDALLAAIDRHLRRWKHRPGSIYYRSLLKWTGEKPPTALPKYAWAVALGLVAALALALAFVALLRWRVRTRTAELRVRTEELEKALDDLKSASLKMQQQERLHAMGQMASGISHDFNNVLMPILGYVEILLDAAVPVDSQETRQALESIRDAAMTGADMVKRMKTFYRVQSEERQPAPVALTALVTSTLEMTRPRWEVESRSKGIHLDIRARLEPPREVLGHVNQLREVLVNVLFNAIDALPRGGVITVAVEDAGEFVKLSVKDDGEGMPEEVLANCRRPFYSTKGESGTGMGLAMAANVLEAHGGKLEIRSSPGQGTEVSLLLPQAPA
;
A
#
# COMPACT_ATOMS: atom_id res chain seq x y z
N MET A 1 -32.74 83.99 -15.21
CA MET A 1 -32.00 83.61 -13.98
C MET A 1 -32.17 84.74 -12.97
N ASN A 2 -32.95 84.51 -11.91
CA ASN A 2 -33.39 85.55 -10.98
C ASN A 2 -32.34 85.87 -9.90
N LYS A 3 -32.07 87.18 -9.71
CA LYS A 3 -31.16 87.75 -8.70
C LYS A 3 -31.45 87.28 -7.26
N THR A 4 -32.66 86.83 -6.99
CA THR A 4 -33.10 86.32 -5.68
C THR A 4 -32.41 85.02 -5.28
N GLY A 5 -32.02 84.16 -6.23
CA GLY A 5 -31.32 82.90 -5.94
C GLY A 5 -29.88 83.09 -5.45
N TRP A 6 -29.21 84.17 -5.89
CA TRP A 6 -27.83 84.46 -5.51
C TRP A 6 -27.71 84.99 -4.08
N ILE A 7 -28.68 85.78 -3.61
CA ILE A 7 -28.69 86.33 -2.25
C ILE A 7 -28.93 85.23 -1.22
N VAL A 8 -29.85 84.31 -1.49
CA VAL A 8 -30.12 83.16 -0.60
C VAL A 8 -28.91 82.23 -0.52
N PHE A 9 -28.20 82.01 -1.64
CA PHE A 9 -27.01 81.16 -1.66
C PHE A 9 -25.82 81.79 -0.92
N ILE A 10 -25.60 83.10 -1.06
CA ILE A 10 -24.56 83.85 -0.34
C ILE A 10 -24.86 83.91 1.16
N SER A 11 -26.11 84.16 1.56
CA SER A 11 -26.50 84.17 2.97
C SER A 11 -26.37 82.79 3.62
N PHE A 12 -26.67 81.71 2.90
CA PHE A 12 -26.47 80.35 3.38
C PHE A 12 -24.97 80.01 3.50
N PHE A 13 -24.14 80.45 2.54
CA PHE A 13 -22.69 80.23 2.57
C PHE A 13 -21.99 81.05 3.68
N LEU A 14 -22.44 82.27 3.95
CA LEU A 14 -21.96 83.10 5.07
C LEU A 14 -22.41 82.56 6.44
N MET A 15 -23.65 82.10 6.58
CA MET A 15 -24.08 81.40 7.80
C MET A 15 -23.26 80.12 8.04
N PHE A 16 -23.00 79.34 6.98
CA PHE A 16 -22.21 78.11 7.08
C PHE A 16 -20.76 78.41 7.47
N ARG A 17 -20.18 79.50 6.97
CA ARG A 17 -18.85 79.97 7.38
C ARG A 17 -18.81 80.53 8.80
N CYS A 18 -19.86 81.19 9.28
CA CYS A 18 -19.95 81.65 10.67
C CYS A 18 -20.13 80.47 11.65
N VAL A 19 -20.84 79.41 11.27
CA VAL A 19 -20.98 78.18 12.09
C VAL A 19 -19.67 77.38 12.13
N LEU A 20 -18.91 77.34 11.03
CA LEU A 20 -17.57 76.76 11.00
C LEU A 20 -16.54 77.58 11.79
N ALA A 21 -16.58 78.91 11.72
CA ALA A 21 -15.70 79.78 12.50
C ALA A 21 -16.03 79.78 14.00
N ALA A 22 -17.29 79.51 14.38
CA ALA A 22 -17.69 79.40 15.78
C ALA A 22 -17.22 78.09 16.46
N GLN A 23 -16.75 77.09 15.70
CA GLN A 23 -16.15 75.86 16.27
C GLN A 23 -14.65 75.96 16.57
N GLU A 24 -13.96 77.02 16.14
CA GLU A 24 -12.50 77.19 16.36
C GLU A 24 -12.15 77.91 17.68
N GLY A 25 -13.12 78.05 18.60
CA GLY A 25 -13.01 78.89 19.80
C GLY A 25 -13.11 78.21 21.17
N GLU A 26 -12.97 76.88 21.28
CA GLU A 26 -12.76 76.24 22.59
C GLU A 26 -11.26 76.23 22.90
N GLY A 27 -10.84 76.98 23.93
CA GLY A 27 -9.45 76.98 24.39
C GLY A 27 -8.97 75.55 24.65
N ALA A 28 -7.75 75.23 24.22
CA ALA A 28 -7.16 73.91 24.37
C ALA A 28 -7.28 73.44 25.83
N ARG A 29 -7.97 72.31 26.03
CA ARG A 29 -8.15 71.69 27.35
C ARG A 29 -6.78 71.47 27.99
N ILE A 30 -6.54 72.06 29.16
CA ILE A 30 -5.32 71.79 29.94
C ILE A 30 -5.54 70.49 30.73
N VAL A 31 -4.59 69.56 30.63
CA VAL A 31 -4.59 68.30 31.38
C VAL A 31 -3.31 68.23 32.21
N LYS A 32 -3.48 68.22 33.53
CA LYS A 32 -2.39 68.10 34.52
C LYS A 32 -2.06 66.64 34.76
N VAL A 33 -0.82 66.25 34.48
CA VAL A 33 -0.34 64.87 34.56
C VAL A 33 0.78 64.76 35.59
N GLY A 34 0.62 63.86 36.56
CA GLY A 34 1.65 63.57 37.56
C GLY A 34 2.89 62.92 36.94
N VAL A 35 4.07 63.29 37.41
CA VAL A 35 5.36 62.69 36.99
C VAL A 35 6.23 62.45 38.22
N TYR A 36 6.77 61.24 38.32
CA TYR A 36 7.69 60.81 39.37
C TYR A 36 8.81 59.95 38.78
N GLN A 37 9.86 59.65 39.55
CA GLN A 37 11.04 58.95 39.04
C GLN A 37 10.85 57.43 39.00
N ASN A 38 10.39 56.89 37.87
CA ASN A 38 10.32 55.45 37.61
C ASN A 38 10.65 55.09 36.14
N PRO A 39 11.92 55.21 35.73
CA PRO A 39 12.33 54.85 34.38
C PRO A 39 12.15 53.34 34.12
N PRO A 40 11.84 52.92 32.88
CA PRO A 40 11.61 53.75 31.71
C PRO A 40 10.11 54.10 31.48
N LYS A 41 9.25 53.89 32.49
CA LYS A 41 7.79 54.05 32.36
C LYS A 41 7.34 55.50 32.40
N CYS A 42 7.79 56.25 33.40
CA CYS A 42 7.50 57.65 33.63
C CYS A 42 8.60 58.20 34.52
N PHE A 43 9.33 59.21 34.06
CA PHE A 43 10.44 59.82 34.78
C PHE A 43 10.78 61.20 34.24
N VAL A 44 11.67 61.92 34.91
CA VAL A 44 12.27 63.15 34.38
C VAL A 44 13.67 62.81 33.90
N ASP A 45 13.97 63.11 32.64
CA ASP A 45 15.28 62.81 32.06
C ASP A 45 16.36 63.80 32.50
N LYS A 46 17.60 63.59 32.03
CA LYS A 46 18.75 64.44 32.38
C LYS A 46 18.62 65.89 31.90
N SER A 47 17.77 66.15 30.90
CA SER A 47 17.48 67.50 30.41
C SER A 47 16.42 68.23 31.26
N GLY A 48 15.81 67.51 32.20
CA GLY A 48 14.73 68.03 33.03
C GLY A 48 13.35 67.86 32.40
N GLU A 49 13.22 67.12 31.30
CA GLU A 49 11.94 66.92 30.60
C GLU A 49 11.27 65.60 31.03
N PRO A 50 9.92 65.56 31.14
CA PRO A 50 9.19 64.31 31.33
C PRO A 50 9.42 63.35 30.17
N ALA A 51 9.71 62.09 30.48
CA ALA A 51 10.04 61.04 29.55
C ALA A 51 9.51 59.67 30.01
N GLY A 52 9.43 58.73 29.08
CA GLY A 52 9.02 57.35 29.33
C GLY A 52 7.77 56.94 28.54
N VAL A 53 7.41 55.66 28.68
CA VAL A 53 6.30 55.07 27.92
C VAL A 53 4.98 55.81 28.16
N PHE A 54 4.60 56.05 29.41
CA PHE A 54 3.35 56.75 29.72
C PHE A 54 3.36 58.19 29.18
N ILE A 55 4.50 58.87 29.26
CA ILE A 55 4.63 60.26 28.80
C ILE A 55 4.52 60.36 27.28
N ASP A 56 5.19 59.49 26.53
CA ASP A 56 5.11 59.47 25.06
C ASP A 56 3.68 59.18 24.59
N LEU A 57 2.93 58.34 25.33
CA LEU A 57 1.55 58.01 25.00
C LEU A 57 0.56 59.14 25.32
N ILE A 58 0.66 59.77 26.49
CA ILE A 58 -0.26 60.88 26.83
C ILE A 58 0.00 62.10 25.96
N ARG A 59 1.26 62.39 25.59
CA ARG A 59 1.59 63.41 24.57
C ARG A 59 0.92 63.10 23.24
N ALA A 60 1.02 61.86 22.76
CA ALA A 60 0.38 61.46 21.51
C ALA A 60 -1.17 61.49 21.57
N VAL A 61 -1.77 61.27 22.73
CA VAL A 61 -3.22 61.45 22.95
C VAL A 61 -3.56 62.93 22.91
N ALA A 62 -2.83 63.76 23.65
CA ALA A 62 -3.02 65.21 23.71
C ALA A 62 -2.93 65.86 22.32
N ASP A 63 -1.92 65.49 21.52
CA ASP A 63 -1.76 65.96 20.14
C ASP A 63 -2.96 65.60 19.25
N LYS A 64 -3.63 64.48 19.52
CA LYS A 64 -4.79 64.00 18.75
C LYS A 64 -6.13 64.56 19.22
N GLU A 65 -6.22 64.90 20.50
CA GLU A 65 -7.44 65.42 21.13
C GLU A 65 -7.36 66.96 21.32
N GLY A 66 -6.25 67.59 20.95
CA GLY A 66 -6.05 69.04 21.06
C GLY A 66 -5.83 69.54 22.49
N TRP A 67 -5.23 68.71 23.37
CA TRP A 67 -5.00 69.06 24.77
C TRP A 67 -3.64 69.74 24.97
N ALA A 68 -3.58 70.67 25.92
CA ALA A 68 -2.32 71.19 26.46
C ALA A 68 -1.95 70.38 27.71
N LEU A 69 -0.73 69.86 27.78
CA LEU A 69 -0.28 69.05 28.92
C LEU A 69 0.55 69.90 29.90
N GLU A 70 0.22 69.80 31.18
CA GLU A 70 1.01 70.36 32.28
C GLU A 70 1.52 69.20 33.15
N PHE A 71 2.84 69.04 33.26
CA PHE A 71 3.42 67.94 34.03
C PHE A 71 3.78 68.39 35.45
N VAL A 72 3.14 67.77 36.43
CA VAL A 72 3.30 68.09 37.85
C VAL A 72 4.22 67.07 38.52
N ARG A 73 5.39 67.54 38.98
CA ARG A 73 6.42 66.69 39.57
C ARG A 73 6.15 66.39 41.04
N GLY A 74 6.49 65.19 41.48
CA GLY A 74 6.39 64.78 42.88
C GLY A 74 6.80 63.34 43.13
N SER A 75 6.60 62.86 44.35
CA SER A 75 6.66 61.43 44.64
C SER A 75 5.39 60.73 44.14
N TRP A 76 5.46 59.41 43.98
CA TRP A 76 4.30 58.63 43.56
C TRP A 76 3.10 58.77 44.52
N MET A 77 3.35 58.79 45.83
CA MET A 77 2.32 58.98 46.86
C MET A 77 1.71 60.39 46.85
N GLU A 78 2.54 61.40 46.61
CA GLU A 78 2.05 62.77 46.43
C GLU A 78 1.15 62.86 45.19
N GLY A 79 1.56 62.28 44.06
CA GLY A 79 0.75 62.24 42.84
C GLY A 79 -0.61 61.55 43.05
N LEU A 80 -0.64 60.44 43.78
CA LEU A 80 -1.89 59.77 44.13
C LEU A 80 -2.81 60.63 45.02
N ARG A 81 -2.26 61.33 46.01
CA ARG A 81 -3.06 62.29 46.81
C ARG A 81 -3.59 63.45 45.96
N ARG A 82 -2.78 63.97 45.04
CA ARG A 82 -3.18 65.07 44.14
C ARG A 82 -4.27 64.69 43.16
N VAL A 83 -4.24 63.48 42.60
CA VAL A 83 -5.32 63.03 41.69
C VAL A 83 -6.61 62.73 42.47
N GLN A 84 -6.50 62.27 43.71
CA GLN A 84 -7.65 62.08 44.59
C GLN A 84 -8.32 63.41 44.95
N SER A 85 -7.53 64.46 45.22
CA SER A 85 -8.04 65.81 45.53
C SER A 85 -8.46 66.63 44.31
N GLY A 86 -8.15 66.15 43.09
CA GLY A 86 -8.40 66.87 41.84
C GLY A 86 -7.39 67.99 41.52
N GLU A 87 -6.24 68.02 42.20
CA GLU A 87 -5.15 68.97 41.90
C GLU A 87 -4.44 68.63 40.57
N ILE A 88 -4.39 67.34 40.22
CA ILE A 88 -3.99 66.84 38.91
C ILE A 88 -5.09 65.98 38.31
N ASP A 89 -5.19 65.97 36.98
CA ASP A 89 -6.22 65.22 36.25
C ASP A 89 -5.85 63.74 36.06
N LEU A 90 -4.56 63.46 35.91
CA LEU A 90 -4.06 62.13 35.59
C LEU A 90 -2.84 61.75 36.41
N MET A 91 -2.85 60.54 36.96
CA MET A 91 -1.66 59.89 37.49
C MET A 91 -1.30 58.64 36.65
N PRO A 92 -0.12 58.57 36.04
CA PRO A 92 0.34 57.40 35.29
C PRO A 92 0.88 56.28 36.20
N ASP A 93 1.12 55.11 35.60
CA ASP A 93 1.77 53.94 36.24
C ASP A 93 1.11 53.48 37.55
N VAL A 94 -0.23 53.44 37.56
CA VAL A 94 -1.00 52.99 38.73
C VAL A 94 -1.54 51.58 38.49
N ALA A 95 -1.18 50.67 39.39
CA ALA A 95 -1.71 49.30 39.37
C ALA A 95 -3.18 49.27 39.82
N HIS A 96 -4.01 48.56 39.05
CA HIS A 96 -5.42 48.35 39.37
C HIS A 96 -5.61 47.37 40.53
N THR A 97 -6.25 47.80 41.61
CA THR A 97 -6.61 46.96 42.77
C THR A 97 -8.01 47.34 43.27
N PRO A 98 -8.76 46.42 43.92
CA PRO A 98 -10.10 46.73 44.42
C PRO A 98 -10.14 47.97 45.32
N LEU A 99 -9.18 48.08 46.26
CA LEU A 99 -9.06 49.23 47.15
C LEU A 99 -8.85 50.56 46.40
N ARG A 100 -8.17 50.54 45.25
CA ARG A 100 -7.91 51.74 44.44
C ARG A 100 -9.06 52.06 43.51
N GLU A 101 -9.82 51.07 43.05
CA GLU A 101 -11.01 51.28 42.24
C GLU A 101 -12.11 52.06 42.99
N ASP A 102 -12.14 51.92 44.33
CA ASP A 102 -12.98 52.73 45.20
C ASP A 102 -12.52 54.20 45.28
N LEU A 103 -11.21 54.45 45.14
CA LEU A 103 -10.60 55.76 45.35
C LEU A 103 -10.36 56.55 44.05
N TYR A 104 -10.20 55.88 42.93
CA TYR A 104 -9.79 56.47 41.65
C TYR A 104 -10.61 55.93 40.48
N ALA A 105 -10.74 56.72 39.42
CA ALA A 105 -11.30 56.25 38.15
C ALA A 105 -10.19 55.66 37.26
N PHE A 106 -10.36 54.42 36.82
CA PHE A 106 -9.45 53.74 35.90
C PHE A 106 -10.04 53.72 34.49
N HIS A 107 -9.20 53.95 33.48
CA HIS A 107 -9.56 53.58 32.10
C HIS A 107 -9.42 52.06 31.90
N ALA A 108 -10.12 51.47 30.94
CA ALA A 108 -10.27 50.03 30.81
C ALA A 108 -9.06 49.31 30.16
N GLU A 109 -8.43 49.93 29.16
CA GLU A 109 -7.35 49.31 28.38
C GLU A 109 -5.99 49.58 29.06
N PRO A 110 -5.33 48.59 29.70
CA PRO A 110 -4.08 48.85 30.43
C PRO A 110 -2.99 49.42 29.53
N VAL A 111 -2.16 50.32 30.04
CA VAL A 111 -1.00 50.84 29.28
C VAL A 111 0.09 49.78 29.21
N LEU A 112 0.46 49.19 30.34
CA LEU A 112 1.51 48.16 30.45
C LEU A 112 1.05 47.02 31.36
N SER A 113 1.65 45.86 31.17
CA SER A 113 1.59 44.73 32.11
C SER A 113 2.97 44.50 32.70
N ASP A 114 3.05 44.47 34.03
CA ASP A 114 4.30 44.46 34.79
C ASP A 114 4.25 43.41 35.91
N TRP A 115 5.40 43.16 36.52
CA TRP A 115 5.57 42.33 37.71
C TRP A 115 6.85 42.72 38.44
N PHE A 116 6.96 42.31 39.70
CA PHE A 116 8.22 42.40 40.43
C PHE A 116 9.07 41.17 40.15
N GLN A 117 10.37 41.40 40.02
CA GLN A 117 11.35 40.37 39.73
C GLN A 117 12.60 40.60 40.58
N ILE A 118 13.24 39.49 40.96
CA ILE A 118 14.43 39.51 41.78
C ILE A 118 15.66 39.45 40.88
N TYR A 119 16.62 40.33 41.15
CA TYR A 119 17.91 40.39 40.48
C TYR A 119 19.01 40.09 41.49
N VAL A 120 20.01 39.33 41.04
CA VAL A 120 21.15 38.89 41.85
C VAL A 120 22.44 39.17 41.10
N ARG A 121 23.57 39.08 41.80
CA ARG A 121 24.88 39.13 41.14
C ARG A 121 25.07 37.92 40.21
N ASP A 122 25.74 38.12 39.09
CA ASP A 122 26.10 37.03 38.17
C ASP A 122 26.80 35.87 38.91
N GLY A 123 26.32 34.64 38.69
CA GLY A 123 26.79 33.43 39.35
C GLY A 123 26.21 33.14 40.74
N ALA A 124 25.25 33.93 41.23
CA ALA A 124 24.52 33.61 42.46
C ALA A 124 23.52 32.46 42.25
N ASP A 125 23.55 31.43 43.11
CA ASP A 125 22.63 30.29 43.03
C ASP A 125 21.29 30.62 43.73
N VAL A 126 20.45 31.41 43.06
CA VAL A 126 19.09 31.78 43.53
C VAL A 126 18.09 31.45 42.43
N LYS A 127 17.40 30.32 42.57
CA LYS A 127 16.43 29.79 41.58
C LYS A 127 15.00 29.82 42.09
N SER A 128 14.82 29.80 43.39
CA SER A 128 13.53 29.75 44.08
C SER A 128 13.45 30.82 45.16
N ILE A 129 12.23 31.18 45.55
CA ILE A 129 11.99 32.18 46.62
C ILE A 129 12.61 31.75 47.96
N THR A 130 12.69 30.44 48.23
CA THR A 130 13.30 29.88 49.45
C THR A 130 14.82 29.99 49.46
N ASP A 131 15.48 30.14 48.30
CA ASP A 131 16.94 30.34 48.23
C ASP A 131 17.38 31.73 48.76
N LEU A 132 16.40 32.60 49.07
CA LEU A 132 16.60 33.86 49.76
C LEU A 132 16.71 33.72 51.28
N GLU A 133 16.63 32.49 51.82
CA GLU A 133 16.80 32.25 53.24
C GLU A 133 18.17 32.73 53.73
N ASN A 134 18.18 33.51 54.82
CA ASN A 134 19.35 34.17 55.41
C ASN A 134 20.09 35.15 54.48
N ARG A 135 19.47 35.58 53.37
CA ARG A 135 20.01 36.59 52.44
C ARG A 135 19.52 37.99 52.79
N ARG A 136 20.30 39.00 52.41
CA ARG A 136 19.91 40.41 52.44
C ARG A 136 19.25 40.79 51.12
N VAL A 137 18.00 41.21 51.17
CA VAL A 137 17.19 41.53 49.98
C VAL A 137 16.80 43.00 50.02
N ALA A 138 17.31 43.77 49.06
CA ALA A 138 16.98 45.18 48.91
C ALA A 138 15.58 45.38 48.32
N VAL A 139 14.76 46.21 48.97
CA VAL A 139 13.38 46.50 48.55
C VAL A 139 13.05 47.98 48.72
N LEU A 140 12.47 48.61 47.69
CA LEU A 140 12.06 50.02 47.70
C LEU A 140 11.06 50.28 48.84
N GLU A 141 11.39 51.20 49.74
CA GLU A 141 10.53 51.58 50.86
C GLU A 141 9.23 52.27 50.39
N ASN A 142 8.18 52.21 51.22
CA ASN A 142 6.88 52.85 50.95
C ASN A 142 6.27 52.47 49.58
N SER A 143 6.43 51.21 49.17
CA SER A 143 5.99 50.73 47.87
C SER A 143 5.19 49.43 47.97
N VAL A 144 4.35 49.17 46.96
CA VAL A 144 3.58 47.91 46.85
C VAL A 144 4.50 46.68 46.88
N GLN A 145 5.71 46.83 46.35
CA GLN A 145 6.70 45.77 46.27
C GLN A 145 7.20 45.38 47.67
N PHE A 146 7.35 46.36 48.58
CA PHE A 146 7.72 46.15 49.97
C PHE A 146 6.63 45.37 50.70
N ASP A 147 5.40 45.88 50.69
CA ASP A 147 4.28 45.25 51.39
C ASP A 147 4.02 43.82 50.92
N THR A 148 4.13 43.60 49.60
CA THR A 148 3.89 42.28 48.99
C THR A 148 5.01 41.30 49.35
N PHE A 149 6.27 41.72 49.24
CA PHE A 149 7.39 40.84 49.56
C PHE A 149 7.46 40.51 51.05
N THR A 150 7.27 41.50 51.93
CA THR A 150 7.21 41.27 53.39
C THR A 150 6.12 40.27 53.76
N ARG A 151 4.95 40.34 53.09
CA ARG A 151 3.88 39.36 53.29
C ARG A 151 4.27 37.98 52.78
N MET A 152 4.87 37.89 51.59
CA MET A 152 5.35 36.62 51.02
C MET A 152 6.39 35.93 51.92
N VAL A 153 7.32 36.69 52.49
CA VAL A 153 8.33 36.17 53.44
C VAL A 153 7.64 35.64 54.71
N LYS A 154 6.71 36.42 55.27
CA LYS A 154 5.97 36.06 56.49
C LYS A 154 5.09 34.82 56.30
N GLU A 155 4.39 34.72 55.18
CA GLU A 155 3.50 33.59 54.85
C GLU A 155 4.27 32.36 54.35
N GLY A 156 5.39 32.58 53.66
CA GLY A 156 6.25 31.54 53.10
C GLY A 156 7.13 30.84 54.14
N GLY A 157 7.29 31.40 55.34
CA GLY A 157 7.97 30.74 56.46
C GLY A 157 9.50 30.64 56.32
N PHE A 158 10.13 31.46 55.48
CA PHE A 158 11.58 31.57 55.37
C PHE A 158 12.05 32.93 55.93
N ALA A 159 13.22 32.97 56.56
CA ALA A 159 13.76 34.20 57.12
C ALA A 159 14.69 34.88 56.11
N CYS A 160 14.42 36.13 55.73
CA CYS A 160 15.34 36.96 54.96
C CYS A 160 15.44 38.36 55.58
N GLU A 161 16.61 39.00 55.46
CA GLU A 161 16.80 40.38 55.92
C GLU A 161 16.33 41.34 54.83
N ILE A 162 15.22 42.04 55.07
CA ILE A 162 14.69 43.04 54.14
C ILE A 162 15.41 44.36 54.39
N VAL A 163 16.17 44.82 53.39
CA VAL A 163 16.94 46.07 53.45
C VAL A 163 16.18 47.15 52.66
N PRO A 164 15.52 48.11 53.31
CA PRO A 164 14.80 49.16 52.60
C PRO A 164 15.76 50.12 51.88
N PHE A 165 15.36 50.62 50.71
CA PHE A 165 16.06 51.71 50.03
C PHE A 165 15.09 52.80 49.55
N PRO A 166 15.50 54.08 49.50
CA PRO A 166 14.61 55.21 49.24
C PRO A 166 14.27 55.43 47.75
N ASN A 167 15.17 55.03 46.84
CA ASN A 167 14.98 55.24 45.40
C ASN A 167 15.73 54.20 44.55
N TYR A 168 15.28 54.03 43.32
CA TYR A 168 15.82 53.03 42.39
C TYR A 168 17.29 53.24 42.00
N ASP A 169 17.88 54.42 42.19
CA ASP A 169 19.29 54.67 41.83
C ASP A 169 20.25 53.88 42.72
N LEU A 170 19.85 53.58 43.96
CA LEU A 170 20.64 52.77 44.90
C LEU A 170 20.40 51.26 44.74
N ALA A 171 19.30 50.86 44.10
CA ALA A 171 18.83 49.48 44.05
C ALA A 171 19.91 48.49 43.55
N PHE A 172 20.55 48.81 42.43
CA PHE A 172 21.56 47.95 41.81
C PHE A 172 22.95 48.14 42.39
N ALA A 173 23.30 49.37 42.78
CA ALA A 173 24.58 49.68 43.41
C ALA A 173 24.82 48.82 44.68
N MET A 174 23.76 48.59 45.48
CA MET A 174 23.84 47.76 46.69
C MET A 174 24.13 46.28 46.42
N VAL A 175 23.74 45.74 45.26
CA VAL A 175 24.05 44.35 44.87
C VAL A 175 25.47 44.25 44.32
N GLU A 176 25.88 45.27 43.56
CA GLU A 176 27.22 45.38 42.98
C GLU A 176 28.30 45.53 44.04
N ASP A 177 28.09 46.40 45.03
CA ASP A 177 29.03 46.62 46.14
C ASP A 177 28.98 45.52 47.22
N GLY A 178 27.98 44.62 47.16
CA GLY A 178 27.81 43.49 48.08
C GLY A 178 27.15 43.85 49.41
N SER A 179 26.55 45.03 49.52
CA SER A 179 25.72 45.43 50.66
C SER A 179 24.46 44.59 50.79
N VAL A 180 23.96 44.04 49.68
CA VAL A 180 22.84 43.07 49.66
C VAL A 180 23.14 41.93 48.68
N ASP A 181 22.45 40.81 48.87
CA ASP A 181 22.59 39.61 48.03
C ASP A 181 21.63 39.64 46.83
N ALA A 182 20.49 40.30 46.96
CA ALA A 182 19.48 40.41 45.92
C ALA A 182 18.75 41.76 45.97
N VAL A 183 18.18 42.19 44.86
CA VAL A 183 17.32 43.37 44.78
C VAL A 183 16.01 43.07 44.06
N ILE A 184 14.93 43.67 44.55
CA ILE A 184 13.60 43.56 43.94
C ILE A 184 13.28 44.85 43.22
N VAL A 185 12.98 44.75 41.93
CA VAL A 185 12.53 45.87 41.11
C VAL A 185 11.43 45.45 40.15
N ASN A 186 10.77 46.42 39.52
CA ASN A 186 9.85 46.12 38.43
C ASN A 186 10.59 45.62 37.19
N ARG A 187 9.94 44.78 36.37
CA ARG A 187 10.56 44.16 35.18
C ARG A 187 11.22 45.17 34.25
N PHE A 188 10.55 46.30 34.01
CA PHE A 188 11.02 47.28 33.04
C PHE A 188 12.30 47.98 33.52
N TYR A 189 12.36 48.39 34.79
CA TYR A 189 13.56 48.97 35.38
C TYR A 189 14.71 47.96 35.44
N GLY A 190 14.42 46.74 35.88
CA GLY A 190 15.44 45.71 36.05
C GLY A 190 16.07 45.28 34.73
N ARG A 191 15.26 45.05 33.69
CA ARG A 191 15.75 44.72 32.36
C ARG A 191 16.53 45.87 31.71
N MET A 192 16.12 47.12 31.92
CA MET A 192 16.86 48.30 31.44
C MET A 192 18.26 48.34 32.05
N ARG A 193 18.36 48.16 33.38
CA ARG A 193 19.64 48.19 34.11
C ARG A 193 20.53 47.00 33.84
N SER A 194 19.99 45.77 33.79
CA SER A 194 20.77 44.57 33.45
C SER A 194 21.37 44.63 32.05
N ARG A 195 20.74 45.35 31.10
CA ARG A 195 21.36 45.64 29.78
C ARG A 195 22.50 46.65 29.85
N GLU A 196 22.43 47.62 30.77
CA GLU A 196 23.48 48.62 30.99
C GLU A 196 24.65 48.04 31.81
N ASN A 197 24.38 47.09 32.70
CA ASN A 197 25.37 46.43 33.55
C ASN A 197 25.25 44.90 33.49
N PRO A 198 26.17 44.19 32.79
CA PRO A 198 26.13 42.74 32.64
C PRO A 198 26.50 41.94 33.90
N GLY A 199 26.92 42.57 35.00
CA GLY A 199 27.28 41.88 36.26
C GLY A 199 26.08 41.42 37.11
N LEU A 200 24.85 41.57 36.60
CA LEU A 200 23.59 41.29 37.28
C LEU A 200 22.73 40.35 36.45
N GLU A 201 22.23 39.30 37.10
CA GLU A 201 21.39 38.27 36.50
C GLU A 201 19.93 38.43 36.91
N GLU A 202 19.02 38.29 35.95
CA GLU A 202 17.58 38.23 36.20
C GLU A 202 17.18 36.82 36.64
N THR A 203 16.60 36.68 37.84
CA THR A 203 16.12 35.36 38.31
C THR A 203 14.76 35.02 37.69
N GLY A 204 14.38 33.74 37.72
CA GLY A 204 13.03 33.29 37.35
C GLY A 204 11.95 33.64 38.39
N ILE A 205 12.32 34.27 39.51
CA ILE A 205 11.40 34.56 40.61
C ILE A 205 10.63 35.85 40.29
N ILE A 206 9.41 35.67 39.78
CA ILE A 206 8.47 36.75 39.47
C ILE A 206 7.26 36.69 40.40
N PHE A 207 6.74 37.86 40.78
CA PHE A 207 5.53 37.93 41.60
C PHE A 207 4.75 39.22 41.35
N HIS A 208 3.48 39.21 41.79
CA HIS A 208 2.55 40.33 41.67
C HIS A 208 2.38 40.87 40.23
N PRO A 209 1.85 40.06 39.30
CA PRO A 209 1.51 40.55 37.97
C PRO A 209 0.44 41.65 38.08
N THR A 210 0.75 42.82 37.54
CA THR A 210 -0.08 44.01 37.63
C THR A 210 -0.34 44.62 36.26
N ARG A 211 -1.54 45.15 36.09
CA ARG A 211 -1.93 45.95 34.94
C ARG A 211 -1.87 47.42 35.35
N LEU A 212 -1.14 48.20 34.57
CA LEU A 212 -0.81 49.59 34.87
C LEU A 212 -1.63 50.51 33.99
N HIS A 213 -2.27 51.49 34.61
CA HIS A 213 -3.21 52.42 33.97
C HIS A 213 -2.81 53.86 34.30
N PHE A 214 -3.35 54.79 33.52
CA PHE A 214 -3.62 56.12 34.03
C PHE A 214 -4.85 56.06 34.95
N VAL A 215 -4.83 56.86 36.00
CA VAL A 215 -6.01 57.06 36.84
C VAL A 215 -6.37 58.53 36.88
N GLY A 216 -7.67 58.80 36.94
CA GLY A 216 -8.22 60.13 37.20
C GLY A 216 -8.98 60.17 38.52
N THR A 217 -9.46 61.36 38.89
CA THR A 217 -10.31 61.55 40.08
C THR A 217 -11.59 60.73 39.98
N ARG A 218 -11.99 60.09 41.09
CA ARG A 218 -13.24 59.30 41.14
C ARG A 218 -14.45 60.21 40.92
N GLY A 219 -15.32 59.83 39.98
CA GLY A 219 -16.47 60.67 39.58
C GLY A 219 -16.08 61.97 38.86
N GLY A 220 -14.83 62.06 38.40
CA GLY A 220 -14.31 63.17 37.61
C GLY A 220 -14.61 63.03 36.12
N ASP A 221 -13.65 63.38 35.28
CA ASP A 221 -13.85 63.42 33.83
C ASP A 221 -13.66 62.05 33.16
N ASP A 222 -14.77 61.32 33.00
CA ASP A 222 -14.80 60.05 32.29
C ASP A 222 -14.47 60.17 30.79
N ALA A 223 -14.70 61.34 30.17
CA ALA A 223 -14.43 61.54 28.75
C ALA A 223 -12.92 61.54 28.45
N LEU A 224 -12.12 62.06 29.38
CA LEU A 224 -10.66 62.02 29.32
C LEU A 224 -10.13 60.58 29.35
N LEU A 225 -10.60 59.76 30.30
CA LEU A 225 -10.20 58.36 30.41
C LEU A 225 -10.67 57.53 29.21
N ALA A 226 -11.90 57.78 28.73
CA ALA A 226 -12.44 57.15 27.53
C ALA A 226 -11.64 57.51 26.27
N ALA A 227 -11.12 58.74 26.17
CA ALA A 227 -10.26 59.15 25.05
C ALA A 227 -8.94 58.36 25.04
N ILE A 228 -8.31 58.19 26.20
CA ILE A 228 -7.11 57.35 26.34
C ILE A 228 -7.40 55.92 25.86
N ASP A 229 -8.49 55.30 26.30
CA ASP A 229 -8.89 53.96 25.87
C ASP A 229 -9.08 53.84 24.35
N ARG A 230 -9.76 54.81 23.71
CA ARG A 230 -9.96 54.82 22.26
C ARG A 230 -8.63 54.84 21.50
N HIS A 231 -7.64 55.58 21.97
CA HIS A 231 -6.32 55.63 21.33
C HIS A 231 -5.50 54.38 21.60
N LEU A 232 -5.43 53.91 22.85
CA LEU A 232 -4.67 52.72 23.22
C LEU A 232 -5.16 51.48 22.46
N ARG A 233 -6.47 51.24 22.39
CA ARG A 233 -7.03 50.10 21.62
C ARG A 233 -6.61 50.17 20.15
N ARG A 234 -6.74 51.35 19.52
CA ARG A 234 -6.34 51.54 18.11
C ARG A 234 -4.85 51.31 17.89
N TRP A 235 -4.00 51.77 18.81
CA TRP A 235 -2.55 51.63 18.67
C TRP A 235 -2.06 50.20 18.93
N LYS A 236 -2.64 49.50 19.91
CA LYS A 236 -2.28 48.10 20.20
C LYS A 236 -2.64 47.13 19.08
N HIS A 237 -3.65 47.41 18.26
CA HIS A 237 -3.96 46.59 17.08
C HIS A 237 -2.99 46.82 15.89
N ARG A 238 -2.08 47.79 15.96
CA ARG A 238 -1.20 48.17 14.85
C ARG A 238 0.27 48.12 15.28
N PRO A 239 1.06 47.12 14.87
CA PRO A 239 2.49 46.99 15.20
C PRO A 239 3.35 48.23 14.94
N GLY A 240 3.00 49.08 13.97
CA GLY A 240 3.71 50.33 13.64
C GLY A 240 3.23 51.57 14.40
N SER A 241 2.34 51.42 15.39
CA SER A 241 1.77 52.56 16.13
C SER A 241 2.79 53.26 17.04
N ILE A 242 2.42 54.44 17.56
CA ILE A 242 3.22 55.12 18.60
C ILE A 242 3.40 54.24 19.84
N TYR A 243 2.42 53.39 20.18
CA TYR A 243 2.50 52.47 21.30
C TYR A 243 3.72 51.54 21.20
N TYR A 244 3.84 50.81 20.10
CA TYR A 244 4.97 49.89 19.94
C TYR A 244 6.29 50.61 19.66
N ARG A 245 6.29 51.79 19.04
CA ARG A 245 7.50 52.60 18.89
C ARG A 245 8.03 53.09 20.24
N SER A 246 7.15 53.57 21.10
CA SER A 246 7.48 53.99 22.47
C SER A 246 7.94 52.79 23.30
N LEU A 247 7.19 51.67 23.25
CA LEU A 247 7.56 50.45 23.95
C LEU A 247 8.94 49.93 23.51
N LEU A 248 9.21 49.87 22.20
CA LEU A 248 10.52 49.47 21.66
C LEU A 248 11.63 50.43 22.08
N LYS A 249 11.41 51.75 22.00
CA LYS A 249 12.38 52.79 22.41
C LYS A 249 12.80 52.64 23.86
N TRP A 250 11.83 52.44 24.76
CA TRP A 250 12.04 52.51 26.20
C TRP A 250 12.33 51.15 26.86
N THR A 251 11.84 50.06 26.30
CA THR A 251 11.93 48.71 26.91
C THR A 251 12.68 47.70 26.03
N GLY A 252 12.88 48.03 24.75
CA GLY A 252 13.42 47.11 23.74
C GLY A 252 12.47 45.97 23.35
N GLU A 253 11.20 46.01 23.79
CA GLU A 253 10.21 45.01 23.40
C GLU A 253 9.73 45.25 21.97
N LYS A 254 9.83 44.19 21.17
CA LYS A 254 9.40 44.22 19.77
C LYS A 254 7.90 44.03 19.68
N PRO A 255 7.22 44.70 18.74
CA PRO A 255 5.82 44.43 18.48
C PRO A 255 5.60 42.95 18.11
N PRO A 256 4.43 42.38 18.42
CA PRO A 256 4.08 41.05 17.95
C PRO A 256 4.17 41.03 16.43
N THR A 257 5.05 40.17 15.90
CA THR A 257 5.23 40.01 14.46
C THR A 257 4.09 39.18 13.91
N ALA A 258 3.42 39.67 12.86
CA ALA A 258 2.55 38.82 12.05
C ALA A 258 3.36 37.63 11.50
N LEU A 259 2.69 36.51 11.22
CA LEU A 259 3.32 35.36 10.58
C LEU A 259 4.12 35.81 9.35
N PRO A 260 5.34 35.28 9.16
CA PRO A 260 6.17 35.65 8.02
C PRO A 260 5.42 35.46 6.69
N LYS A 261 5.60 36.37 5.74
CA LYS A 261 4.93 36.27 4.42
C LYS A 261 5.18 34.94 3.71
N TYR A 262 6.36 34.32 3.93
CA TYR A 262 6.68 33.01 3.37
C TYR A 262 5.80 31.89 3.93
N ALA A 263 5.28 32.00 5.16
CA ALA A 263 4.41 30.99 5.75
C ALA A 263 3.10 30.86 4.97
N TRP A 264 2.57 31.99 4.47
CA TRP A 264 1.40 32.00 3.58
C TRP A 264 1.70 31.36 2.22
N ALA A 265 2.88 31.61 1.66
CA ALA A 265 3.30 30.97 0.41
C ALA A 265 3.46 29.45 0.57
N VAL A 266 4.04 29.00 1.69
CA VAL A 266 4.16 27.57 2.03
C VAL A 266 2.78 26.93 2.19
N ALA A 267 1.87 27.58 2.91
CA ALA A 267 0.51 27.09 3.07
C ALA A 267 -0.22 26.94 1.72
N LEU A 268 -0.10 27.95 0.84
CA LEU A 268 -0.66 27.91 -0.51
C LEU A 268 -0.04 26.76 -1.34
N GLY A 269 1.28 26.56 -1.23
CA GLY A 269 1.99 25.47 -1.88
C GLY A 269 1.52 24.08 -1.42
N LEU A 270 1.28 23.90 -0.12
CA LEU A 270 0.74 22.66 0.44
C LEU A 270 -0.69 22.37 -0.08
N VAL A 271 -1.54 23.40 -0.16
CA VAL A 271 -2.89 23.27 -0.72
C VAL A 271 -2.84 22.89 -2.20
N ALA A 272 -1.96 23.52 -2.99
CA ALA A 272 -1.78 23.19 -4.39
C ALA A 272 -1.24 21.76 -4.59
N ALA A 273 -0.27 21.34 -3.78
CA ALA A 273 0.26 19.98 -3.81
C ALA A 273 -0.81 18.94 -3.47
N LEU A 274 -1.66 19.22 -2.48
CA LEU A 274 -2.79 18.34 -2.13
C LEU A 274 -3.81 18.25 -3.28
N ALA A 275 -4.15 19.37 -3.90
CA ALA A 275 -5.06 19.38 -5.06
C ALA A 275 -4.50 18.58 -6.23
N LEU A 276 -3.20 18.71 -6.53
CA LEU A 276 -2.50 17.93 -7.55
C LEU A 276 -2.50 16.43 -7.23
N ALA A 277 -2.24 16.05 -5.98
CA ALA A 277 -2.26 14.67 -5.55
C ALA A 277 -3.67 14.06 -5.70
N LEU A 278 -4.72 14.79 -5.31
CA LEU A 278 -6.10 14.35 -5.48
C LEU A 278 -6.50 14.21 -6.95
N ALA A 279 -6.11 15.18 -7.80
CA ALA A 279 -6.34 15.11 -9.24
C ALA A 279 -5.62 13.90 -9.87
N PHE A 280 -4.38 13.62 -9.43
CA PHE A 280 -3.62 12.47 -9.87
C PHE A 280 -4.28 11.14 -9.47
N VAL A 281 -4.76 11.01 -8.23
CA VAL A 281 -5.52 9.84 -7.77
C VAL A 281 -6.81 9.66 -8.57
N ALA A 282 -7.53 10.74 -8.87
CA ALA A 282 -8.73 10.69 -9.69
C ALA A 282 -8.43 10.22 -11.12
N LEU A 283 -7.36 10.73 -11.74
CA LEU A 283 -6.89 10.32 -13.06
C LEU A 283 -6.51 8.83 -13.09
N LEU A 284 -5.78 8.34 -12.09
CA LEU A 284 -5.42 6.93 -11.96
C LEU A 284 -6.65 6.04 -11.84
N ARG A 285 -7.62 6.42 -10.99
CA ARG A 285 -8.88 5.67 -10.85
C ARG A 285 -9.66 5.63 -12.15
N TRP A 286 -9.71 6.74 -12.89
CA TRP A 286 -10.34 6.79 -14.20
C TRP A 286 -9.65 5.85 -15.19
N ARG A 287 -8.32 5.84 -15.22
CA ARG A 287 -7.53 4.98 -16.12
C ARG A 287 -7.62 3.49 -15.79
N VAL A 288 -7.70 3.14 -14.51
CA VAL A 288 -7.93 1.75 -14.07
C VAL A 288 -9.32 1.30 -14.50
N ARG A 289 -10.36 2.13 -14.33
CA ARG A 289 -11.73 1.78 -14.74
C ARG A 289 -11.85 1.56 -16.25
N THR A 290 -11.23 2.40 -17.07
CA THR A 290 -11.28 2.22 -18.53
C THR A 290 -10.54 0.96 -18.98
N ARG A 291 -9.35 0.68 -18.43
CA ARG A 291 -8.61 -0.55 -18.76
C ARG A 291 -9.27 -1.82 -18.25
N THR A 292 -9.88 -1.80 -17.07
CA THR A 292 -10.60 -2.96 -16.54
C THR A 292 -11.86 -3.26 -17.35
N ALA A 293 -12.55 -2.23 -17.86
CA ALA A 293 -13.67 -2.44 -18.80
C ALA A 293 -13.20 -3.05 -20.13
N GLU A 294 -12.11 -2.54 -20.72
CA GLU A 294 -11.54 -3.07 -21.97
C GLU A 294 -11.07 -4.53 -21.81
N LEU A 295 -10.41 -4.85 -20.70
CA LEU A 295 -9.96 -6.22 -20.39
C LEU A 295 -11.13 -7.19 -20.25
N ARG A 296 -12.23 -6.78 -19.60
CA ARG A 296 -13.43 -7.62 -19.46
C ARG A 296 -14.02 -8.00 -20.80
N VAL A 297 -14.15 -7.04 -21.71
CA VAL A 297 -14.64 -7.31 -23.07
C VAL A 297 -13.73 -8.30 -23.79
N ARG A 298 -12.39 -8.12 -23.73
CA ARG A 298 -11.46 -9.06 -24.35
C ARG A 298 -11.48 -10.45 -23.73
N THR A 299 -11.64 -10.57 -22.40
CA THR A 299 -11.74 -11.88 -21.75
C THR A 299 -13.01 -12.62 -22.18
N GLU A 300 -14.14 -11.91 -22.27
CA GLU A 300 -15.40 -12.49 -22.76
C GLU A 300 -15.28 -12.92 -24.24
N GLU A 301 -14.63 -12.12 -25.09
CA GLU A 301 -14.35 -12.48 -26.47
C GLU A 301 -13.44 -13.72 -26.58
N LEU A 302 -12.41 -13.80 -25.73
CA LEU A 302 -11.47 -14.92 -25.72
C LEU A 302 -12.13 -16.21 -25.25
N GLU A 303 -12.94 -16.15 -24.17
CA GLU A 303 -13.70 -17.29 -23.68
C GLU A 303 -14.66 -17.81 -24.75
N LYS A 304 -15.38 -16.92 -25.42
CA LYS A 304 -16.25 -17.30 -26.54
C LYS A 304 -15.48 -17.94 -27.69
N ALA A 305 -14.34 -17.37 -28.08
CA ALA A 305 -13.50 -17.93 -29.14
C ALA A 305 -12.95 -19.33 -28.77
N LEU A 306 -12.61 -19.55 -27.50
CA LEU A 306 -12.16 -20.85 -27.00
C LEU A 306 -13.29 -21.89 -27.03
N ASP A 307 -14.50 -21.52 -26.61
CA ASP A 307 -15.68 -22.40 -26.67
C ASP A 307 -16.05 -22.75 -28.12
N ASP A 308 -16.03 -21.76 -29.01
CA ASP A 308 -16.25 -21.97 -30.45
C ASP A 308 -15.21 -22.94 -31.04
N LEU A 309 -13.92 -22.72 -30.72
CA LEU A 309 -12.83 -23.59 -31.18
C LEU A 309 -12.95 -25.01 -30.62
N LYS A 310 -13.31 -25.17 -29.35
CA LYS A 310 -13.55 -26.47 -28.72
C LYS A 310 -14.71 -27.20 -29.40
N SER A 311 -15.81 -26.50 -29.67
CA SER A 311 -16.96 -27.06 -30.37
C SER A 311 -16.62 -27.47 -31.81
N ALA A 312 -15.81 -26.68 -32.51
CA ALA A 312 -15.35 -26.97 -33.86
C ALA A 312 -14.42 -28.20 -33.88
N SER A 313 -13.49 -28.29 -32.92
CA SER A 313 -12.60 -29.45 -32.76
C SER A 313 -13.39 -30.74 -32.51
N LEU A 314 -14.37 -30.71 -31.59
CA LEU A 314 -15.23 -31.87 -31.33
C LEU A 314 -16.02 -32.31 -32.57
N LYS A 315 -16.57 -31.34 -33.33
CA LYS A 315 -17.25 -31.64 -34.60
C LYS A 315 -16.30 -32.24 -35.63
N MET A 316 -15.08 -31.73 -35.73
CA MET A 316 -14.07 -32.23 -36.66
C MET A 316 -13.64 -33.65 -36.31
N GLN A 317 -13.39 -33.94 -35.03
CA GLN A 317 -13.13 -35.30 -34.54
C GLN A 317 -14.29 -36.26 -34.83
N GLN A 318 -15.54 -35.80 -34.64
CA GLN A 318 -16.71 -36.61 -34.94
C GLN A 318 -16.86 -36.87 -36.45
N GLN A 319 -16.57 -35.89 -37.30
CA GLN A 319 -16.57 -36.04 -38.75
C GLN A 319 -15.47 -36.98 -39.23
N GLU A 320 -14.26 -36.87 -38.68
CA GLU A 320 -13.15 -37.77 -38.99
C GLU A 320 -13.49 -39.22 -38.58
N ARG A 321 -14.11 -39.39 -37.40
CA ARG A 321 -14.61 -40.69 -36.95
C ARG A 321 -15.68 -41.25 -37.90
N LEU A 322 -16.65 -40.45 -38.30
CA LEU A 322 -17.70 -40.86 -39.26
C LEU A 322 -17.10 -41.21 -40.63
N HIS A 323 -16.09 -40.47 -41.08
CA HIS A 323 -15.42 -40.72 -42.34
C HIS A 323 -14.62 -42.03 -42.32
N ALA A 324 -13.84 -42.26 -41.27
CA ALA A 324 -13.12 -43.51 -41.05
C ALA A 324 -14.10 -44.70 -40.93
N MET A 325 -15.22 -44.54 -40.22
CA MET A 325 -16.29 -45.54 -40.15
C MET A 325 -16.91 -45.82 -41.53
N GLY A 326 -17.13 -44.79 -42.35
CA GLY A 326 -17.66 -44.94 -43.71
C GLY A 326 -16.70 -45.69 -44.64
N GLN A 327 -15.40 -45.37 -44.60
CA GLN A 327 -14.38 -46.09 -45.36
C GLN A 327 -14.27 -47.55 -44.90
N MET A 328 -14.30 -47.80 -43.59
CA MET A 328 -14.28 -49.15 -43.04
C MET A 328 -15.55 -49.94 -43.39
N ALA A 329 -16.73 -49.35 -43.32
CA ALA A 329 -17.98 -50.01 -43.69
C ALA A 329 -17.96 -50.46 -45.16
N SER A 330 -17.40 -49.64 -46.07
CA SER A 330 -17.25 -50.02 -47.47
C SER A 330 -16.31 -51.21 -47.66
N GLY A 331 -15.17 -51.25 -46.95
CA GLY A 331 -14.25 -52.39 -46.98
C GLY A 331 -14.85 -53.66 -46.37
N ILE A 332 -15.59 -53.51 -45.26
CA ILE A 332 -16.28 -54.62 -44.59
C ILE A 332 -17.38 -55.20 -45.48
N SER A 333 -18.18 -54.35 -46.13
CA SER A 333 -19.21 -54.81 -47.07
C SER A 333 -18.61 -55.59 -48.24
N HIS A 334 -17.46 -55.13 -48.76
CA HIS A 334 -16.73 -55.84 -49.80
C HIS A 334 -16.27 -57.22 -49.32
N ASP A 335 -15.68 -57.32 -48.13
CA ASP A 335 -15.17 -58.58 -47.60
C ASP A 335 -16.28 -59.55 -47.17
N PHE A 336 -17.42 -59.06 -46.66
CA PHE A 336 -18.61 -59.88 -46.45
C PHE A 336 -19.14 -60.45 -47.77
N ASN A 337 -19.20 -59.63 -48.82
CA ASN A 337 -19.61 -60.10 -50.14
C ASN A 337 -18.63 -61.17 -50.66
N ASN A 338 -17.33 -61.02 -50.41
CA ASN A 338 -16.32 -62.01 -50.78
C ASN A 338 -16.45 -63.34 -50.02
N VAL A 339 -17.00 -63.34 -48.80
CA VAL A 339 -17.28 -64.57 -48.05
C VAL A 339 -18.62 -65.19 -48.45
N LEU A 340 -19.64 -64.36 -48.67
CA LEU A 340 -21.00 -64.82 -48.96
C LEU A 340 -21.17 -65.34 -50.40
N MET A 341 -20.48 -64.75 -51.38
CA MET A 341 -20.60 -65.19 -52.77
C MET A 341 -20.10 -66.62 -53.02
N PRO A 342 -18.95 -67.06 -52.50
CA PRO A 342 -18.54 -68.46 -52.60
C PRO A 342 -19.51 -69.41 -51.90
N ILE A 343 -19.99 -69.04 -50.70
CA ILE A 343 -20.99 -69.85 -49.97
C ILE A 343 -22.24 -70.02 -50.83
N LEU A 344 -22.78 -68.93 -51.37
CA LEU A 344 -23.99 -68.96 -52.19
C LEU A 344 -23.76 -69.76 -53.49
N GLY A 345 -22.63 -69.54 -54.17
CA GLY A 345 -22.31 -70.24 -55.42
C GLY A 345 -22.15 -71.76 -55.23
N TYR A 346 -21.47 -72.21 -54.17
CA TYR A 346 -21.37 -73.64 -53.87
C TYR A 346 -22.71 -74.22 -53.42
N VAL A 347 -23.54 -73.47 -52.69
CA VAL A 347 -24.91 -73.91 -52.34
C VAL A 347 -25.77 -74.07 -53.60
N GLU A 348 -25.70 -73.15 -54.55
CA GLU A 348 -26.42 -73.26 -55.84
C GLU A 348 -25.96 -74.48 -56.65
N ILE A 349 -24.66 -74.78 -56.68
CA ILE A 349 -24.10 -75.98 -57.32
C ILE A 349 -24.61 -77.26 -56.64
N LEU A 350 -24.68 -77.27 -55.30
CA LEU A 350 -25.16 -78.43 -54.53
C LEU A 350 -26.69 -78.62 -54.64
N LEU A 351 -27.44 -77.57 -54.96
CA LEU A 351 -28.89 -77.63 -55.18
C LEU A 351 -29.26 -78.04 -56.61
N ASP A 352 -28.31 -78.07 -57.54
CA ASP A 352 -28.54 -78.55 -58.90
C ASP A 352 -28.72 -80.09 -58.90
N ALA A 353 -29.83 -80.54 -59.50
CA ALA A 353 -30.32 -81.91 -59.41
C ALA A 353 -29.42 -82.96 -60.13
N ALA A 354 -28.32 -82.53 -60.74
CA ALA A 354 -27.37 -83.36 -61.46
C ALA A 354 -26.19 -83.88 -60.61
N VAL A 355 -25.97 -83.36 -59.38
CA VAL A 355 -24.83 -83.75 -58.53
C VAL A 355 -25.25 -84.82 -57.49
N PRO A 356 -24.65 -86.03 -57.48
CA PRO A 356 -24.95 -87.05 -56.48
C PRO A 356 -24.54 -86.65 -55.05
N VAL A 357 -25.40 -86.94 -54.07
CA VAL A 357 -25.24 -86.53 -52.65
C VAL A 357 -23.97 -87.07 -51.98
N ASP A 358 -23.38 -88.17 -52.48
CA ASP A 358 -22.15 -88.78 -51.93
C ASP A 358 -20.95 -88.67 -52.88
N SER A 359 -20.96 -87.70 -53.80
CA SER A 359 -19.84 -87.45 -54.70
C SER A 359 -18.70 -86.69 -54.00
N GLN A 360 -17.48 -86.88 -54.51
CA GLN A 360 -16.32 -86.12 -54.06
C GLN A 360 -16.48 -84.60 -54.30
N GLU A 361 -17.23 -84.22 -55.34
CA GLU A 361 -17.57 -82.82 -55.64
C GLU A 361 -18.49 -82.21 -54.58
N THR A 362 -19.50 -82.96 -54.11
CA THR A 362 -20.38 -82.54 -53.01
C THR A 362 -19.58 -82.29 -51.73
N ARG A 363 -18.62 -83.18 -51.42
CA ARG A 363 -17.77 -83.04 -50.24
C ARG A 363 -16.86 -81.80 -50.32
N GLN A 364 -16.24 -81.55 -51.48
CA GLN A 364 -15.38 -80.38 -51.70
C GLN A 364 -16.16 -79.06 -51.65
N ALA A 365 -17.40 -79.04 -52.17
CA ALA A 365 -18.27 -77.88 -52.08
C ALA A 365 -18.68 -77.58 -50.62
N LEU A 366 -19.04 -78.60 -49.84
CA LEU A 366 -19.36 -78.46 -48.42
C LEU A 366 -18.15 -78.00 -47.57
N GLU A 367 -16.95 -78.52 -47.85
CA GLU A 367 -15.70 -78.08 -47.21
C GLU A 367 -15.41 -76.61 -47.53
N SER A 368 -15.61 -76.19 -48.78
CA SER A 368 -15.40 -74.80 -49.22
C SER A 368 -16.42 -73.83 -48.60
N ILE A 369 -17.68 -74.24 -48.47
CA ILE A 369 -18.72 -73.47 -47.74
C ILE A 369 -18.35 -73.30 -46.27
N ARG A 370 -17.91 -74.38 -45.62
CA ARG A 370 -17.49 -74.36 -44.21
C ARG A 370 -16.31 -73.40 -44.01
N ASP A 371 -15.30 -73.48 -44.86
CA ASP A 371 -14.09 -72.67 -44.73
C ASP A 371 -14.36 -71.18 -45.00
N ALA A 372 -15.24 -70.86 -45.96
CA ALA A 372 -15.75 -69.50 -46.16
C ALA A 372 -16.54 -69.00 -44.93
N ALA A 373 -17.45 -69.82 -44.38
CA ALA A 373 -18.22 -69.46 -43.19
C ALA A 373 -17.33 -69.24 -41.94
N MET A 374 -16.29 -70.04 -41.76
CA MET A 374 -15.29 -69.87 -40.70
C MET A 374 -14.50 -68.56 -40.88
N THR A 375 -14.09 -68.25 -42.12
CA THR A 375 -13.44 -66.97 -42.45
C THR A 375 -14.32 -65.77 -42.09
N GLY A 376 -15.62 -65.85 -42.37
CA GLY A 376 -16.61 -64.83 -41.97
C GLY A 376 -16.75 -64.69 -40.45
N ALA A 377 -16.81 -65.81 -39.71
CA ALA A 377 -16.90 -65.79 -38.26
C ALA A 377 -15.67 -65.16 -37.59
N ASP A 378 -14.47 -65.45 -38.11
CA ASP A 378 -13.24 -64.83 -37.63
C ASP A 378 -13.18 -63.33 -37.95
N MET A 379 -13.71 -62.91 -39.09
CA MET A 379 -13.83 -61.48 -39.44
C MET A 379 -14.73 -60.72 -38.44
N VAL A 380 -15.88 -61.29 -38.07
CA VAL A 380 -16.78 -60.72 -37.05
C VAL A 380 -16.11 -60.65 -35.68
N LYS A 381 -15.34 -61.68 -35.30
CA LYS A 381 -14.59 -61.71 -34.04
C LYS A 381 -13.52 -60.61 -33.99
N ARG A 382 -12.76 -60.42 -35.08
CA ARG A 382 -11.77 -59.34 -35.21
C ARG A 382 -12.41 -57.95 -35.10
N MET A 383 -13.55 -57.76 -35.76
CA MET A 383 -14.31 -56.51 -35.68
C MET A 383 -14.72 -56.20 -34.24
N LYS A 384 -15.27 -57.18 -33.50
CA LYS A 384 -15.64 -57.01 -32.08
C LYS A 384 -14.44 -56.66 -31.19
N THR A 385 -13.27 -57.26 -31.41
CA THR A 385 -12.07 -56.94 -30.63
C THR A 385 -11.60 -55.50 -30.87
N PHE A 386 -11.62 -55.02 -32.12
CA PHE A 386 -11.28 -53.63 -32.46
C PHE A 386 -12.19 -52.61 -31.76
N TYR A 387 -13.50 -52.88 -31.71
CA TYR A 387 -14.45 -52.00 -31.02
C TYR A 387 -14.33 -52.05 -29.48
N ARG A 388 -13.91 -53.18 -28.90
CA ARG A 388 -13.82 -53.36 -27.44
C ARG A 388 -12.57 -52.72 -26.83
N VAL A 389 -11.47 -52.60 -27.57
CA VAL A 389 -10.22 -51.98 -27.10
C VAL A 389 -10.39 -50.48 -26.80
N GLN A 390 -11.39 -49.81 -27.39
CA GLN A 390 -11.66 -48.39 -27.16
C GLN A 390 -12.64 -48.09 -26.01
N SER A 391 -13.16 -49.10 -25.30
CA SER A 391 -14.29 -48.92 -24.36
C SER A 391 -14.09 -49.48 -22.93
N GLU A 392 -12.89 -49.94 -22.55
CA GLU A 392 -12.60 -50.27 -21.14
C GLU A 392 -11.91 -49.11 -20.41
N GLU A 393 -12.71 -48.19 -19.85
CA GLU A 393 -12.33 -47.24 -18.79
C GLU A 393 -12.09 -47.99 -17.46
N ARG A 394 -11.06 -48.83 -17.38
CA ARG A 394 -10.49 -49.22 -16.08
C ARG A 394 -9.32 -48.30 -15.77
N GLN A 395 -9.12 -47.94 -14.51
CA GLN A 395 -7.90 -47.22 -14.13
C GLN A 395 -6.69 -48.16 -14.30
N PRO A 396 -5.53 -47.66 -14.78
CA PRO A 396 -4.30 -48.46 -14.84
C PRO A 396 -3.91 -48.91 -13.43
N ALA A 397 -3.49 -50.16 -13.28
CA ALA A 397 -3.08 -50.75 -12.01
C ALA A 397 -1.59 -51.14 -12.07
N PRO A 398 -0.90 -51.31 -10.94
CA PRO A 398 0.45 -51.87 -10.93
C PRO A 398 0.45 -53.30 -11.51
N VAL A 399 1.35 -53.55 -12.45
CA VAL A 399 1.52 -54.83 -13.15
C VAL A 399 2.95 -55.32 -12.99
N ALA A 400 3.10 -56.50 -12.39
CA ALA A 400 4.37 -57.23 -12.37
C ALA A 400 4.62 -57.90 -13.73
N LEU A 401 5.51 -57.33 -14.55
CA LEU A 401 5.80 -57.84 -15.91
C LEU A 401 6.33 -59.28 -15.90
N THR A 402 7.12 -59.67 -14.90
CA THR A 402 7.60 -61.04 -14.74
C THR A 402 6.46 -62.05 -14.60
N ALA A 403 5.44 -61.74 -13.79
CA ALA A 403 4.25 -62.59 -13.65
C ALA A 403 3.40 -62.62 -14.94
N LEU A 404 3.31 -61.48 -15.63
CA LEU A 404 2.65 -61.38 -16.92
C LEU A 404 3.34 -62.27 -17.98
N VAL A 405 4.67 -62.22 -18.08
CA VAL A 405 5.44 -63.02 -19.04
C VAL A 405 5.28 -64.51 -18.75
N THR A 406 5.48 -64.93 -17.50
CA THR A 406 5.35 -66.35 -17.11
C THR A 406 3.96 -66.89 -17.45
N SER A 407 2.90 -66.20 -17.02
CA SER A 407 1.52 -66.63 -17.31
C SER A 407 1.19 -66.63 -18.80
N THR A 408 1.75 -65.71 -19.57
CA THR A 408 1.53 -65.64 -21.03
C THR A 408 2.24 -66.78 -21.77
N LEU A 409 3.48 -67.10 -21.38
CA LEU A 409 4.23 -68.23 -21.94
C LEU A 409 3.54 -69.57 -21.62
N GLU A 410 3.05 -69.76 -20.40
CA GLU A 410 2.27 -70.96 -20.02
C GLU A 410 0.98 -71.09 -20.82
N MET A 411 0.22 -70.00 -20.96
CA MET A 411 -1.04 -69.98 -21.70
C MET A 411 -0.85 -70.25 -23.20
N THR A 412 0.24 -69.76 -23.79
CA THR A 412 0.51 -69.91 -25.23
C THR A 412 1.21 -71.22 -25.59
N ARG A 413 1.86 -71.87 -24.61
CA ARG A 413 2.60 -73.13 -24.76
C ARG A 413 1.91 -74.20 -25.60
N PRO A 414 0.65 -74.60 -25.30
CA PRO A 414 0.02 -75.70 -26.02
C PRO A 414 -0.12 -75.43 -27.53
N ARG A 415 -0.32 -74.16 -27.92
CA ARG A 415 -0.55 -73.79 -29.31
C ARG A 415 0.73 -73.94 -30.14
N TRP A 416 1.83 -73.37 -29.67
CA TRP A 416 3.08 -73.44 -30.43
C TRP A 416 3.79 -74.79 -30.29
N GLU A 417 3.59 -75.56 -29.21
CA GLU A 417 4.11 -76.94 -29.13
C GLU A 417 3.44 -77.88 -30.14
N VAL A 418 2.11 -77.75 -30.32
CA VAL A 418 1.37 -78.49 -31.35
C VAL A 418 1.81 -78.07 -32.74
N GLU A 419 1.94 -76.76 -32.98
CA GLU A 419 2.39 -76.23 -34.26
C GLU A 419 3.82 -76.68 -34.62
N SER A 420 4.75 -76.60 -33.66
CA SER A 420 6.14 -77.03 -33.78
C SER A 420 6.23 -78.52 -34.12
N ARG A 421 5.45 -79.37 -33.44
CA ARG A 421 5.38 -80.82 -33.73
C ARG A 421 4.78 -81.10 -35.10
N SER A 422 3.71 -80.39 -35.48
CA SER A 422 3.05 -80.58 -36.79
C SER A 422 3.97 -80.22 -37.96
N LYS A 423 4.85 -79.22 -37.77
CA LYS A 423 5.83 -78.76 -38.75
C LYS A 423 7.19 -79.47 -38.65
N GLY A 424 7.38 -80.35 -37.65
CA GLY A 424 8.64 -81.06 -37.42
C GLY A 424 9.81 -80.16 -37.00
N ILE A 425 9.54 -78.98 -36.46
CA ILE A 425 10.57 -78.00 -36.05
C ILE A 425 10.79 -78.04 -34.53
N HIS A 426 11.95 -77.57 -34.07
CA HIS A 426 12.25 -77.40 -32.65
C HIS A 426 12.30 -75.90 -32.30
N LEU A 427 11.43 -75.48 -31.39
CA LEU A 427 11.40 -74.13 -30.84
C LEU A 427 11.86 -74.16 -29.38
N ASP A 428 12.89 -73.37 -29.07
CA ASP A 428 13.39 -73.18 -27.70
C ASP A 428 13.06 -71.76 -27.23
N ILE A 429 12.12 -71.64 -26.30
CA ILE A 429 11.71 -70.35 -25.73
C ILE A 429 12.32 -70.19 -24.34
N ARG A 430 13.24 -69.25 -24.21
CA ARG A 430 13.99 -68.96 -22.98
C ARG A 430 13.49 -67.66 -22.35
N ALA A 431 13.21 -67.71 -21.04
CA ALA A 431 12.84 -66.52 -20.27
C ALA A 431 14.00 -66.07 -19.39
N ARG A 432 14.41 -64.80 -19.50
CA ARG A 432 15.39 -64.14 -18.62
C ARG A 432 14.68 -63.05 -17.84
N LEU A 433 14.20 -63.39 -16.65
CA LEU A 433 13.34 -62.52 -15.86
C LEU A 433 14.12 -62.03 -14.64
N GLU A 434 14.63 -60.82 -14.71
CA GLU A 434 15.10 -60.10 -13.53
C GLU A 434 13.87 -59.58 -12.76
N PRO A 435 13.86 -59.49 -11.42
CA PRO A 435 12.73 -58.95 -10.66
C PRO A 435 12.68 -57.42 -10.84
N PRO A 436 11.82 -56.89 -11.74
CA PRO A 436 11.82 -55.49 -12.06
C PRO A 436 10.84 -54.76 -11.14
N ARG A 437 10.86 -53.43 -11.18
CA ARG A 437 9.78 -52.63 -10.59
C ARG A 437 8.47 -52.83 -11.37
N GLU A 438 7.33 -52.68 -10.70
CA GLU A 438 6.02 -52.77 -11.36
C GLU A 438 5.82 -51.64 -12.36
N VAL A 439 4.98 -51.85 -13.38
CA VAL A 439 4.58 -50.82 -14.35
C VAL A 439 3.10 -50.51 -14.20
N LEU A 440 2.69 -49.26 -14.45
CA LEU A 440 1.26 -48.90 -14.46
C LEU A 440 0.63 -49.31 -15.80
N GLY A 441 -0.42 -50.14 -15.75
CA GLY A 441 -1.15 -50.49 -16.96
C GLY A 441 -2.30 -51.47 -16.81
N HIS A 442 -2.88 -51.85 -17.94
CA HIS A 442 -3.93 -52.87 -18.02
C HIS A 442 -3.33 -54.23 -18.37
N VAL A 443 -3.36 -55.15 -17.40
CA VAL A 443 -2.84 -56.53 -17.54
C VAL A 443 -3.31 -57.21 -18.82
N ASN A 444 -4.58 -57.07 -19.19
CA ASN A 444 -5.15 -57.71 -20.38
C ASN A 444 -4.61 -57.13 -21.68
N GLN A 445 -4.44 -55.80 -21.76
CA GLN A 445 -3.92 -55.14 -22.96
C GLN A 445 -2.43 -55.45 -23.15
N LEU A 446 -1.64 -55.39 -22.07
CA LEU A 446 -0.23 -55.77 -22.09
C LEU A 446 -0.03 -57.25 -22.44
N ARG A 447 -0.90 -58.14 -21.94
CA ARG A 447 -0.91 -59.56 -22.33
C ARG A 447 -1.15 -59.74 -23.83
N GLU A 448 -2.14 -59.03 -24.39
CA GLU A 448 -2.46 -59.11 -25.81
C GLU A 448 -1.31 -58.63 -26.69
N VAL A 449 -0.63 -57.55 -26.29
CA VAL A 449 0.60 -57.09 -26.95
C VAL A 449 1.68 -58.15 -26.92
N LEU A 450 1.96 -58.73 -25.74
CA LEU A 450 2.99 -59.76 -25.59
C LEU A 450 2.67 -61.01 -26.43
N VAL A 451 1.40 -61.45 -26.45
CA VAL A 451 0.95 -62.56 -27.29
C VAL A 451 1.19 -62.28 -28.77
N ASN A 452 0.86 -61.07 -29.25
CA ASN A 452 1.05 -60.71 -30.65
C ASN A 452 2.53 -60.64 -31.04
N VAL A 453 3.38 -60.08 -30.18
CA VAL A 453 4.83 -60.01 -30.42
C VAL A 453 5.44 -61.42 -30.40
N LEU A 454 5.03 -62.27 -29.45
CA LEU A 454 5.50 -63.64 -29.33
C LEU A 454 5.14 -64.49 -30.57
N PHE A 455 3.90 -64.42 -31.05
CA PHE A 455 3.51 -65.16 -32.26
C PHE A 455 4.18 -64.61 -33.52
N ASN A 456 4.45 -63.30 -33.60
CA ASN A 456 5.26 -62.76 -34.69
C ASN A 456 6.69 -63.33 -34.68
N ALA A 457 7.30 -63.49 -33.50
CA ALA A 457 8.62 -64.11 -33.36
C ALA A 457 8.61 -65.61 -33.72
N ILE A 458 7.57 -66.35 -33.34
CA ILE A 458 7.40 -67.76 -33.73
C ILE A 458 7.25 -67.91 -35.25
N ASP A 459 6.42 -67.08 -35.86
CA ASP A 459 6.19 -67.12 -37.31
C ASP A 459 7.45 -66.76 -38.12
N ALA A 460 8.39 -66.00 -37.53
CA ALA A 460 9.67 -65.68 -38.12
C ALA A 460 10.70 -66.84 -38.08
N LEU A 461 10.33 -67.97 -37.47
CA LEU A 461 11.16 -69.17 -37.30
C LEU A 461 10.58 -70.40 -38.04
N PRO A 462 10.43 -70.37 -39.38
CA PRO A 462 9.84 -71.48 -40.13
C PRO A 462 10.66 -72.78 -40.08
N ARG A 463 11.94 -72.70 -39.70
CA ARG A 463 12.86 -73.86 -39.57
C ARG A 463 13.14 -74.24 -38.11
N GLY A 464 12.47 -73.61 -37.15
CA GLY A 464 12.82 -73.68 -35.73
C GLY A 464 13.94 -72.71 -35.36
N GLY A 465 14.21 -72.58 -34.06
CA GLY A 465 15.20 -71.65 -33.52
C GLY A 465 14.92 -71.27 -32.06
N VAL A 466 15.52 -70.17 -31.62
CA VAL A 466 15.50 -69.73 -30.23
C VAL A 466 14.80 -68.37 -30.09
N ILE A 467 13.79 -68.32 -29.22
CA ILE A 467 13.18 -67.06 -28.79
C ILE A 467 13.62 -66.76 -27.36
N THR A 468 14.19 -65.58 -27.13
CA THR A 468 14.49 -65.09 -25.79
C THR A 468 13.49 -64.00 -25.41
N VAL A 469 12.76 -64.20 -24.32
CA VAL A 469 11.94 -63.17 -23.67
C VAL A 469 12.69 -62.66 -22.45
N ALA A 470 13.01 -61.37 -22.40
CA ALA A 470 13.73 -60.77 -21.28
C ALA A 470 12.96 -59.60 -20.66
N VAL A 471 13.08 -59.46 -19.34
CA VAL A 471 12.60 -58.28 -18.61
C VAL A 471 13.77 -57.69 -17.84
N GLU A 472 14.05 -56.42 -18.10
CA GLU A 472 15.22 -55.70 -17.59
C GLU A 472 14.80 -54.29 -17.14
N ASP A 473 15.38 -53.79 -16.05
CA ASP A 473 15.22 -52.38 -15.65
C ASP A 473 16.07 -51.48 -16.59
N ALA A 474 15.47 -50.43 -17.14
CA ALA A 474 16.07 -49.52 -18.11
C ALA A 474 15.89 -48.04 -17.68
N GLY A 475 16.33 -47.73 -16.45
CA GLY A 475 16.26 -46.37 -15.90
C GLY A 475 14.83 -45.98 -15.52
N GLU A 476 14.25 -45.00 -16.21
CA GLU A 476 12.85 -44.56 -16.00
C GLU A 476 11.81 -45.52 -16.60
N PHE A 477 12.26 -46.51 -17.37
CA PHE A 477 11.43 -47.51 -18.02
C PHE A 477 11.80 -48.92 -17.56
N VAL A 478 10.85 -49.83 -17.61
CA VAL A 478 11.08 -51.28 -17.59
C VAL A 478 11.00 -51.78 -19.03
N LYS A 479 12.03 -52.48 -19.48
CA LYS A 479 12.15 -53.02 -20.83
C LYS A 479 11.72 -54.48 -20.83
N LEU A 480 10.65 -54.79 -21.58
CA LEU A 480 10.27 -56.16 -21.94
C LEU A 480 10.65 -56.42 -23.40
N SER A 481 11.61 -57.29 -23.65
CA SER A 481 12.05 -57.63 -25.01
C SER A 481 11.69 -59.07 -25.40
N VAL A 482 11.35 -59.24 -26.67
CA VAL A 482 11.19 -60.54 -27.32
C VAL A 482 12.16 -60.56 -28.49
N LYS A 483 13.13 -61.47 -28.46
CA LYS A 483 14.17 -61.61 -29.47
C LYS A 483 14.13 -63.00 -30.10
N ASP A 484 13.94 -63.07 -31.41
CA ASP A 484 14.12 -64.29 -32.21
C ASP A 484 15.45 -64.26 -32.96
N ASP A 485 15.90 -65.45 -33.40
CA ASP A 485 17.03 -65.66 -34.30
C ASP A 485 16.58 -66.06 -35.73
N GLY A 486 15.39 -65.60 -36.12
CA GLY A 486 14.75 -65.98 -37.38
C GLY A 486 15.18 -65.20 -38.61
N GLU A 487 14.31 -65.15 -39.60
CA GLU A 487 14.63 -64.60 -40.93
C GLU A 487 14.91 -63.08 -40.92
N GLY A 488 14.47 -62.37 -39.88
CA GLY A 488 14.59 -60.92 -39.79
C GLY A 488 13.78 -60.17 -40.85
N MET A 489 13.83 -58.84 -40.83
CA MET A 489 13.06 -57.97 -41.73
C MET A 489 13.98 -57.16 -42.66
N PRO A 490 13.69 -57.12 -43.97
CA PRO A 490 14.26 -56.12 -44.88
C PRO A 490 13.94 -54.69 -44.45
N GLU A 491 14.77 -53.72 -44.83
CA GLU A 491 14.64 -52.31 -44.45
C GLU A 491 13.27 -51.71 -44.81
N GLU A 492 12.72 -52.08 -45.97
CA GLU A 492 11.38 -51.66 -46.41
C GLU A 492 10.27 -52.22 -45.50
N VAL A 493 10.41 -53.48 -45.05
CA VAL A 493 9.46 -54.11 -44.12
C VAL A 493 9.58 -53.48 -42.74
N LEU A 494 10.80 -53.24 -42.25
CA LEU A 494 11.04 -52.59 -40.96
C LEU A 494 10.45 -51.16 -40.91
N ALA A 495 10.59 -50.40 -42.00
CA ALA A 495 10.03 -49.04 -42.10
C ALA A 495 8.50 -49.01 -42.07
N ASN A 496 7.85 -50.08 -42.55
CA ASN A 496 6.40 -50.15 -42.69
C ASN A 496 5.70 -51.07 -41.67
N CYS A 497 6.42 -51.89 -40.90
CA CYS A 497 5.86 -52.90 -39.99
C CYS A 497 4.97 -52.34 -38.87
N ARG A 498 5.07 -51.03 -38.59
CA ARG A 498 4.25 -50.32 -37.61
C ARG A 498 2.96 -49.73 -38.21
N ARG A 499 2.83 -49.71 -39.54
CA ARG A 499 1.64 -49.18 -40.22
C ARG A 499 0.49 -50.19 -40.09
N PRO A 500 -0.73 -49.74 -39.72
CA PRO A 500 -1.90 -50.60 -39.72
C PRO A 500 -2.09 -51.28 -41.08
N PHE A 501 -2.48 -52.56 -41.06
CA PHE A 501 -2.76 -53.40 -42.24
C PHE A 501 -1.56 -53.75 -43.13
N TYR A 502 -0.33 -53.38 -42.73
CA TYR A 502 0.87 -53.83 -43.43
C TYR A 502 1.29 -55.24 -42.98
N SER A 503 1.32 -56.21 -43.89
CA SER A 503 1.63 -57.62 -43.60
C SER A 503 2.43 -58.25 -44.73
N THR A 504 3.47 -59.02 -44.37
CA THR A 504 4.26 -59.84 -45.31
C THR A 504 3.71 -61.26 -45.47
N LYS A 505 2.62 -61.60 -44.76
CA LYS A 505 2.05 -62.96 -44.66
C LYS A 505 0.81 -63.19 -45.54
N GLY A 506 0.51 -62.30 -46.48
CA GLY A 506 -0.66 -62.40 -47.36
C GLY A 506 -1.99 -62.43 -46.59
N GLU A 507 -2.98 -63.19 -47.07
CA GLU A 507 -4.32 -63.33 -46.46
C GLU A 507 -4.29 -63.89 -45.03
N SER A 508 -3.21 -64.57 -44.64
CA SER A 508 -3.03 -65.17 -43.32
C SER A 508 -2.62 -64.17 -42.23
N GLY A 509 -2.19 -62.95 -42.60
CA GLY A 509 -1.66 -61.97 -41.66
C GLY A 509 -2.46 -60.67 -41.66
N THR A 510 -2.97 -60.28 -40.48
CA THR A 510 -3.84 -59.10 -40.33
C THR A 510 -3.13 -57.76 -40.42
N GLY A 511 -1.80 -57.72 -40.32
CA GLY A 511 -1.00 -56.48 -40.30
C GLY A 511 -1.32 -55.52 -39.15
N MET A 512 -2.08 -55.97 -38.14
CA MET A 512 -2.55 -55.13 -37.04
C MET A 512 -1.75 -55.30 -35.74
N GLY A 513 -1.02 -56.41 -35.58
CA GLY A 513 -0.41 -56.79 -34.29
C GLY A 513 0.60 -55.78 -33.76
N LEU A 514 1.54 -55.32 -34.59
CA LEU A 514 2.57 -54.35 -34.18
C LEU A 514 2.03 -52.91 -34.10
N ALA A 515 1.08 -52.55 -34.97
CA ALA A 515 0.39 -51.26 -34.89
C ALA A 515 -0.44 -51.14 -33.59
N MET A 516 -1.13 -52.22 -33.21
CA MET A 516 -1.86 -52.31 -31.94
C MET A 516 -0.91 -52.27 -30.75
N ALA A 517 0.23 -52.96 -30.82
CA ALA A 517 1.27 -52.91 -29.80
C ALA A 517 1.79 -51.47 -29.57
N ALA A 518 2.04 -50.72 -30.65
CA ALA A 518 2.45 -49.32 -30.57
C ALA A 518 1.39 -48.46 -29.88
N ASN A 519 0.12 -48.58 -30.30
CA ASN A 519 -0.99 -47.80 -29.72
C ASN A 519 -1.21 -48.12 -28.23
N VAL A 520 -1.16 -49.39 -27.85
CA VAL A 520 -1.28 -49.80 -26.44
C VAL A 520 -0.12 -49.22 -25.64
N LEU A 521 1.12 -49.29 -26.12
CA LEU A 521 2.25 -48.70 -25.40
C LEU A 521 2.16 -47.18 -25.29
N GLU A 522 1.79 -46.47 -26.35
CA GLU A 522 1.60 -45.01 -26.31
C GLU A 522 0.51 -44.61 -25.30
N ALA A 523 -0.61 -45.35 -25.25
CA ALA A 523 -1.66 -45.14 -24.25
C ALA A 523 -1.18 -45.35 -22.80
N HIS A 524 -0.12 -46.13 -22.61
CA HIS A 524 0.54 -46.38 -21.33
C HIS A 524 1.75 -45.46 -21.08
N GLY A 525 2.01 -44.47 -21.94
CA GLY A 525 3.19 -43.59 -21.84
C GLY A 525 4.51 -44.30 -22.16
N GLY A 526 4.46 -45.49 -22.76
CA GLY A 526 5.58 -46.31 -23.16
C GLY A 526 6.01 -46.12 -24.62
N LYS A 527 7.02 -46.88 -25.04
CA LYS A 527 7.58 -46.83 -26.40
C LYS A 527 7.84 -48.23 -26.96
N LEU A 528 7.54 -48.41 -28.25
CA LEU A 528 7.89 -49.61 -29.00
C LEU A 528 9.18 -49.39 -29.79
N GLU A 529 10.21 -50.20 -29.54
CA GLU A 529 11.43 -50.24 -30.34
C GLU A 529 11.55 -51.58 -31.07
N ILE A 530 11.99 -51.56 -32.33
CA ILE A 530 12.16 -52.77 -33.13
C ILE A 530 13.53 -52.68 -33.80
N ARG A 531 14.35 -53.71 -33.62
CA ARG A 531 15.65 -53.87 -34.27
C ARG A 531 15.63 -55.19 -35.03
N SER A 532 15.87 -55.14 -36.33
CA SER A 532 15.84 -56.34 -37.18
C SER A 532 16.78 -56.15 -38.37
N SER A 533 17.44 -57.23 -38.74
CA SER A 533 18.28 -57.30 -39.94
C SER A 533 18.04 -58.63 -40.64
N PRO A 534 17.99 -58.68 -41.99
CA PRO A 534 17.80 -59.94 -42.71
C PRO A 534 18.82 -61.00 -42.30
N GLY A 535 18.33 -62.19 -41.94
CA GLY A 535 19.12 -63.34 -41.51
C GLY A 535 19.73 -63.26 -40.10
N GLN A 536 19.45 -62.22 -39.32
CA GLN A 536 19.95 -62.05 -37.95
C GLN A 536 18.85 -62.07 -36.87
N GLY A 537 17.60 -62.28 -37.26
CA GLY A 537 16.43 -62.25 -36.38
C GLY A 537 15.91 -60.85 -36.05
N THR A 538 14.92 -60.79 -35.17
CA THR A 538 14.26 -59.55 -34.73
C THR A 538 14.24 -59.43 -33.21
N GLU A 539 14.53 -58.23 -32.70
CA GLU A 539 14.28 -57.86 -31.30
C GLU A 539 13.19 -56.78 -31.26
N VAL A 540 12.08 -57.10 -30.61
CA VAL A 540 11.02 -56.15 -30.28
C VAL A 540 11.12 -55.80 -28.80
N SER A 541 11.25 -54.52 -28.49
CA SER A 541 11.39 -54.01 -27.12
C SER A 541 10.22 -53.10 -26.76
N LEU A 542 9.52 -53.47 -25.68
CA LEU A 542 8.42 -52.73 -25.07
C LEU A 542 8.98 -51.96 -23.87
N LEU A 543 9.09 -50.64 -23.98
CA LEU A 543 9.56 -49.76 -22.90
C LEU A 543 8.33 -49.20 -22.18
N LEU A 544 8.12 -49.55 -20.92
CA LEU A 544 6.99 -49.09 -20.12
C LEU A 544 7.47 -48.23 -18.95
N PRO A 545 6.83 -47.09 -18.65
CA PRO A 545 7.25 -46.26 -17.54
C PRO A 545 7.08 -47.02 -16.22
N GLN A 546 8.04 -46.85 -15.33
CA GLN A 546 7.98 -47.45 -14.01
C GLN A 546 6.77 -46.91 -13.22
N ALA A 547 6.08 -47.76 -12.47
CA ALA A 547 5.08 -47.30 -11.51
C ALA A 547 5.76 -46.42 -10.43
N PRO A 548 5.17 -45.26 -10.06
CA PRO A 548 5.65 -44.46 -8.95
C PRO A 548 5.59 -45.27 -7.66
N ALA A 549 6.63 -45.13 -6.82
CA ALA A 549 6.81 -45.89 -5.58
C ALA A 549 5.75 -45.58 -4.51
#